data_AF-A0A1Q6VLB4-F1
#
_entry.id   AF-A0A1Q6VLB4-F1
#
_cell.length_a   1.000
_cell.length_b   1.000
_cell.length_c   1.000
_cell.angle_alpha   90.00
_cell.angle_beta   90.00
_cell.angle_gamma   90.00
#
_symmetry.space_group_name_H-M   'P 1'
#
loop_
_entity.id
_entity.type
_entity.pdbx_description
1 polymer ?
#
loop_
_entity_poly.entity_id
_entity_poly.type
_entity_poly.pdbx_seq_one_letter_code
_entity_poly.pdbx_strand_id
1 'polypeptide(L)'
;MEEKLKVSTSQTETVEAGVSPARTQSAADASQASKTRSNEKDKLKTGLALDLNELQESSGEELEALARDLDVYLHPARSRHQHLLDIVRAALATDAPVTAEGFLDQVGDSFAMLRWPKLNFLPVPEDVCVSRALIEQHHLRPGQKIAGIVQLPGQRGKFLSLEKVTRIEGQPAKEWTEPTDFDKLTPQFPQGRIMLENPKTNSLTARAVDLLAPLGHGQRGLIVAPPRVGKTILLKEIAKAIRVNHPDIVLILLLVDERPEEVTDLEREIDCQIYHSNFDESVQRHVQVAEMVMERAKRLVEMRQDVVLLLDSITRLSRGYNNMQPGRGRIMSGGVEAKALTKPKKFFGSARNVEEGGSLTVLATALTETGSRMDELIFEEFKGTGNMELHLDRALQEKRLYPAIHPMLSATRREELLYHPDEWERVLMLRKTMAALPPLEAMEKLIDNLNATKTNAELLLSGLR
;
A
#
# COMPACT_ATOMS: atom_id res chain seq x y z
N MET A 1 66.70 5.58 -11.86
CA MET A 1 66.07 6.91 -11.92
C MET A 1 64.80 6.84 -11.07
N GLU A 2 64.82 7.14 -9.77
CA GLU A 2 65.52 8.23 -9.06
C GLU A 2 64.97 9.60 -9.49
N GLU A 3 64.77 10.59 -8.59
CA GLU A 3 65.52 10.81 -7.34
C GLU A 3 64.72 11.54 -6.21
N LYS A 4 65.29 11.46 -5.00
CA LYS A 4 65.17 12.20 -3.70
C LYS A 4 64.14 13.35 -3.52
N LEU A 5 63.48 13.53 -2.37
CA LEU A 5 63.92 13.77 -0.96
C LEU A 5 64.45 15.19 -0.62
N LYS A 6 63.71 15.91 0.25
CA LYS A 6 64.09 17.02 1.18
C LYS A 6 62.88 17.21 2.13
N VAL A 7 62.91 17.23 3.48
CA VAL A 7 63.90 17.45 4.56
C VAL A 7 64.10 18.92 5.00
N SER A 8 63.64 19.20 6.24
CA SER A 8 63.98 20.32 7.14
C SER A 8 63.41 19.95 8.54
N THR A 9 64.18 19.56 9.55
CA THR A 9 64.78 20.40 10.65
C THR A 9 63.78 21.25 11.46
N SER A 10 63.85 21.37 12.79
CA SER A 10 64.61 20.68 13.88
C SER A 10 63.97 21.03 15.27
N GLN A 11 64.40 20.63 16.49
CA GLN A 11 65.61 19.92 16.93
C GLN A 11 65.45 18.98 18.17
N THR A 12 65.81 19.42 19.40
CA THR A 12 66.06 18.59 20.62
C THR A 12 65.84 19.37 21.92
N GLU A 13 65.51 18.69 23.03
CA GLU A 13 66.25 18.82 24.33
C GLU A 13 65.94 17.67 25.33
N THR A 14 66.61 17.67 26.49
CA THR A 14 66.80 16.54 27.46
C THR A 14 66.87 17.09 28.92
N VAL A 15 67.13 16.38 30.04
CA VAL A 15 67.76 15.07 30.35
C VAL A 15 67.25 14.52 31.72
N GLU A 16 67.16 13.19 31.89
CA GLU A 16 67.23 12.41 33.18
C GLU A 16 66.24 12.77 34.34
N ALA A 17 66.09 12.02 35.46
CA ALA A 17 66.14 10.57 35.78
C ALA A 17 65.50 10.34 37.18
N GLY A 18 65.16 9.10 37.59
CA GLY A 18 64.88 8.82 39.02
C GLY A 18 64.03 7.59 39.42
N VAL A 19 64.68 6.42 39.55
CA VAL A 19 64.48 5.34 40.56
C VAL A 19 63.06 4.98 41.09
N SER A 20 62.67 3.71 40.91
CA SER A 20 61.49 3.07 41.56
C SER A 20 61.72 2.67 43.03
N PRO A 21 60.64 2.41 43.78
CA PRO A 21 60.51 1.09 44.43
C PRO A 21 59.13 0.43 44.18
N ALA A 22 58.95 -0.82 44.66
CA ALA A 22 57.83 -1.68 44.30
C ALA A 22 56.97 -2.13 45.50
N ARG A 23 55.74 -2.61 45.18
CA ARG A 23 54.78 -3.34 46.04
C ARG A 23 54.27 -2.62 47.32
N THR A 24 52.99 -2.26 47.34
CA THR A 24 51.91 -3.08 47.94
C THR A 24 50.57 -2.33 47.94
N GLN A 25 49.52 -2.86 47.28
CA GLN A 25 48.10 -2.61 47.58
C GLN A 25 47.18 -3.46 46.66
N SER A 26 47.11 -4.77 46.91
CA SER A 26 46.24 -5.70 46.16
C SER A 26 45.09 -6.22 47.03
N ALA A 27 44.10 -5.37 47.31
CA ALA A 27 42.89 -5.74 48.05
C ALA A 27 41.69 -4.81 47.78
N ALA A 28 41.90 -3.48 47.78
CA ALA A 28 40.82 -2.50 47.73
C ALA A 28 40.07 -2.48 46.38
N ASP A 29 40.78 -2.31 45.26
CA ASP A 29 40.17 -2.08 43.95
C ASP A 29 39.28 -3.25 43.48
N ALA A 30 39.64 -4.49 43.82
CA ALA A 30 38.83 -5.67 43.50
C ALA A 30 37.41 -5.62 44.13
N SER A 31 37.27 -4.97 45.29
CA SER A 31 35.99 -4.80 45.99
C SER A 31 35.12 -3.67 45.44
N GLN A 32 35.72 -2.71 44.72
CA GLN A 32 34.97 -1.66 44.01
C GLN A 32 34.65 -2.08 42.57
N ALA A 33 35.62 -2.65 41.84
CA ALA A 33 35.42 -3.15 40.48
C ALA A 33 34.33 -4.22 40.38
N SER A 34 34.17 -5.08 41.40
CA SER A 34 33.05 -6.03 41.46
C SER A 34 31.70 -5.35 41.69
N LYS A 35 31.63 -4.33 42.56
CA LYS A 35 30.39 -3.57 42.86
C LYS A 35 29.94 -2.68 41.71
N THR A 36 30.87 -2.08 40.96
CA THR A 36 30.52 -1.32 39.75
C THR A 36 29.98 -2.26 38.68
N ARG A 37 30.63 -3.40 38.43
CA ARG A 37 30.16 -4.40 37.46
C ARG A 37 28.86 -5.10 37.86
N SER A 38 28.55 -5.26 39.15
CA SER A 38 27.22 -5.73 39.57
C SER A 38 26.15 -4.66 39.33
N ASN A 39 26.45 -3.38 39.64
CA ASN A 39 25.52 -2.27 39.40
C ASN A 39 25.25 -2.02 37.90
N GLU A 40 26.19 -2.30 37.00
CA GLU A 40 25.93 -2.30 35.56
C GLU A 40 25.05 -3.49 35.13
N LYS A 41 25.34 -4.71 35.63
CA LYS A 41 24.55 -5.90 35.31
C LYS A 41 23.13 -5.89 35.86
N ASP A 42 22.86 -5.22 36.98
CA ASP A 42 21.50 -5.06 37.49
C ASP A 42 20.78 -3.84 36.86
N LYS A 43 21.50 -2.86 36.29
CA LYS A 43 20.90 -1.80 35.46
C LYS A 43 20.38 -2.31 34.11
N LEU A 44 21.05 -3.27 33.47
CA LEU A 44 20.55 -3.86 32.22
C LEU A 44 19.30 -4.74 32.39
N LYS A 45 18.99 -5.19 33.62
CA LYS A 45 17.81 -6.04 33.90
C LYS A 45 16.49 -5.29 34.03
N THR A 46 16.46 -3.97 33.94
CA THR A 46 15.23 -3.17 34.09
C THR A 46 15.20 -2.00 33.12
N GLY A 47 14.55 -2.20 31.97
CA GLY A 47 14.23 -1.10 31.05
C GLY A 47 14.26 -1.39 29.55
N LEU A 48 14.59 -2.63 29.11
CA LEU A 48 14.64 -2.96 27.68
C LEU A 48 13.22 -3.15 27.10
N ALA A 49 12.52 -2.04 26.86
CA ALA A 49 11.31 -2.06 26.04
C ALA A 49 11.68 -2.34 24.58
N LEU A 50 10.97 -3.24 23.91
CA LEU A 50 11.18 -3.60 22.52
C LEU A 50 9.90 -3.40 21.72
N ASP A 51 10.00 -2.89 20.50
CA ASP A 51 8.90 -2.93 19.55
C ASP A 51 9.15 -3.96 18.45
N LEU A 52 8.17 -4.84 18.22
CA LEU A 52 8.25 -5.91 17.23
C LEU A 52 8.48 -5.37 15.80
N ASN A 53 7.92 -4.20 15.48
CA ASN A 53 8.03 -3.61 14.15
C ASN A 53 9.40 -2.98 13.94
N GLU A 54 10.00 -2.36 14.96
CA GLU A 54 11.38 -1.89 14.92
C GLU A 54 12.35 -3.07 14.72
N LEU A 55 12.17 -4.16 15.47
CA LEU A 55 12.97 -5.38 15.32
C LEU A 55 12.84 -6.02 13.92
N GLN A 56 11.66 -5.96 13.31
CA GLN A 56 11.45 -6.43 11.94
C GLN A 56 12.21 -5.58 10.90
N GLU A 57 12.58 -4.33 11.21
CA GLU A 57 13.39 -3.45 10.36
C GLU A 57 14.89 -3.47 10.69
N SER A 58 15.27 -3.82 11.93
CA SER A 58 16.67 -3.88 12.40
C SER A 58 17.63 -4.69 11.52
N SER A 59 18.89 -4.28 11.45
CA SER A 59 19.92 -5.02 10.70
C SER A 59 20.20 -6.41 11.28
N GLY A 60 20.85 -7.29 10.51
CA GLY A 60 21.27 -8.60 11.00
C GLY A 60 22.24 -8.51 12.19
N GLU A 61 23.12 -7.51 12.19
CA GLU A 61 24.10 -7.27 13.24
C GLU A 61 23.44 -6.79 14.55
N GLU A 62 22.40 -5.96 14.47
CA GLU A 62 21.58 -5.57 15.62
C GLU A 62 20.84 -6.76 16.25
N LEU A 63 20.22 -7.62 15.42
CA LEU A 63 19.53 -8.81 15.91
C LEU A 63 20.49 -9.81 16.55
N GLU A 64 21.71 -9.98 16.02
CA GLU A 64 22.75 -10.77 16.69
C GLU A 64 23.21 -10.14 18.01
N ALA A 65 23.38 -8.81 18.08
CA ALA A 65 23.77 -8.13 19.30
C ALA A 65 22.71 -8.33 20.40
N LEU A 66 21.45 -8.06 20.09
CA LEU A 66 20.31 -8.25 20.98
C LEU A 66 20.15 -9.72 21.43
N ALA A 67 20.38 -10.68 20.53
CA ALA A 67 20.37 -12.10 20.88
C ALA A 67 21.50 -12.47 21.86
N ARG A 68 22.69 -11.89 21.74
CA ARG A 68 23.80 -12.10 22.70
C ARG A 68 23.46 -11.50 24.07
N ASP A 69 22.86 -10.32 24.11
CA ASP A 69 22.46 -9.64 25.36
C ASP A 69 21.33 -10.39 26.10
N LEU A 70 20.47 -11.11 25.36
CA LEU A 70 19.40 -11.97 25.88
C LEU A 70 19.80 -13.46 26.06
N ASP A 71 21.08 -13.82 25.86
CA ASP A 71 21.62 -15.19 25.93
C ASP A 71 20.91 -16.22 24.99
N VAL A 72 20.50 -15.75 23.80
CA VAL A 72 19.79 -16.53 22.79
C VAL A 72 20.72 -17.02 21.69
N TYR A 73 20.83 -18.35 21.52
CA TYR A 73 21.54 -18.93 20.38
C TYR A 73 20.69 -18.92 19.10
N LEU A 74 20.99 -17.99 18.19
CA LEU A 74 20.38 -17.94 16.85
C LEU A 74 20.94 -19.06 15.96
N HIS A 75 20.15 -20.13 15.77
CA HIS A 75 20.57 -21.26 14.94
C HIS A 75 20.66 -20.87 13.45
N PRO A 76 21.81 -20.99 12.76
CA PRO A 76 22.00 -20.42 11.41
C PRO A 76 21.06 -20.95 10.32
N ALA A 77 20.52 -22.16 10.46
CA ALA A 77 19.56 -22.73 9.49
C ALA A 77 18.08 -22.33 9.75
N ARG A 78 17.80 -21.45 10.72
CA ARG A 78 16.48 -20.84 10.92
C ARG A 78 16.34 -19.57 10.09
N SER A 79 15.13 -19.19 9.71
CA SER A 79 14.88 -17.92 9.01
C SER A 79 14.94 -16.72 9.96
N ARG A 80 15.19 -15.52 9.41
CA ARG A 80 15.17 -14.25 10.18
C ARG A 80 13.91 -14.09 11.04
N HIS A 81 12.75 -14.45 10.51
CA HIS A 81 11.47 -14.45 11.22
C HIS A 81 11.43 -15.41 12.43
N GLN A 82 12.09 -16.57 12.32
CA GLN A 82 12.23 -17.49 13.45
C GLN A 82 13.22 -16.95 14.50
N HIS A 83 14.31 -16.30 14.08
CA HIS A 83 15.22 -15.60 14.99
C HIS A 83 14.52 -14.47 15.74
N LEU A 84 13.71 -13.66 15.05
CA LEU A 84 12.87 -12.62 15.66
C LEU A 84 11.92 -13.20 16.70
N LEU A 85 11.23 -14.29 16.38
CA LEU A 85 10.36 -15.00 17.32
C LEU A 85 11.13 -15.55 18.53
N ASP A 86 12.35 -16.07 18.35
CA ASP A 86 13.20 -16.56 19.45
C ASP A 86 13.66 -15.41 20.37
N ILE A 87 14.12 -14.29 19.79
CA ILE A 87 14.51 -13.05 20.50
C ILE A 87 13.35 -12.50 21.33
N VAL A 88 12.18 -12.31 20.70
CA VAL A 88 10.98 -11.75 21.35
C VAL A 88 10.49 -12.66 22.49
N ARG A 89 10.58 -13.98 22.31
CA ARG A 89 10.26 -14.94 23.39
C ARG A 89 11.22 -14.86 24.57
N ALA A 90 12.52 -14.67 24.31
CA ALA A 90 13.51 -14.51 25.37
C ALA A 90 13.32 -13.19 26.14
N ALA A 91 13.08 -12.09 25.44
CA ALA A 91 12.76 -10.80 26.06
C ALA A 91 11.53 -10.92 26.98
N LEU A 92 10.41 -11.47 26.47
CA LEU A 92 9.20 -11.70 27.26
C LEU A 92 9.42 -12.66 28.44
N ALA A 93 10.34 -13.62 28.33
CA ALA A 93 10.72 -14.49 29.45
C ALA A 93 11.61 -13.82 30.51
N THR A 94 12.06 -12.58 30.26
CA THR A 94 12.79 -11.72 31.22
C THR A 94 11.92 -10.56 31.76
N ASP A 95 10.59 -10.67 31.63
CA ASP A 95 9.60 -9.62 31.94
C ASP A 95 9.84 -8.28 31.21
N ALA A 96 10.57 -8.32 30.08
CA ALA A 96 10.79 -7.15 29.23
C ALA A 96 9.51 -6.82 28.43
N PRO A 97 8.99 -5.58 28.47
CA PRO A 97 7.75 -5.24 27.79
C PRO A 97 7.97 -5.14 26.28
N VAL A 98 7.24 -5.97 25.53
CA VAL A 98 7.24 -5.95 24.07
C VAL A 98 5.94 -5.33 23.55
N THR A 99 6.04 -4.34 22.66
CA THR A 99 4.91 -3.80 21.90
C THR A 99 4.88 -4.35 20.47
N ALA A 100 3.70 -4.34 19.87
CA ALA A 100 3.53 -4.59 18.45
C ALA A 100 2.37 -3.77 17.89
N GLU A 101 2.54 -3.29 16.66
CA GLU A 101 1.55 -2.60 15.84
C GLU A 101 1.31 -3.36 14.53
N GLY A 102 0.06 -3.42 14.08
CA GLY A 102 -0.28 -4.14 12.85
C GLY A 102 -1.74 -3.98 12.42
N PHE A 103 -2.09 -4.63 11.32
CA PHE A 103 -3.44 -4.66 10.76
C PHE A 103 -4.15 -5.96 11.08
N LEU A 104 -5.42 -5.88 11.49
CA LEU A 104 -6.21 -7.05 11.90
C LEU A 104 -6.63 -7.90 10.69
N ASP A 105 -6.06 -9.10 10.57
CA ASP A 105 -6.44 -10.16 9.62
C ASP A 105 -7.27 -11.24 10.32
N GLN A 106 -8.50 -11.45 9.87
CA GLN A 106 -9.40 -12.44 10.46
C GLN A 106 -9.18 -13.83 9.83
N VAL A 107 -8.23 -14.57 10.41
CA VAL A 107 -7.87 -15.93 9.99
C VAL A 107 -8.96 -16.97 10.33
N GLY A 108 -9.89 -16.67 11.25
CA GLY A 108 -11.04 -17.53 11.54
C GLY A 108 -12.03 -16.94 12.56
N ASP A 109 -13.00 -17.76 12.97
CA ASP A 109 -14.15 -17.33 13.81
C ASP A 109 -13.81 -17.06 15.29
N SER A 110 -12.60 -17.44 15.73
CA SER A 110 -12.21 -17.47 17.15
C SER A 110 -10.94 -16.69 17.49
N PHE A 111 -10.19 -16.20 16.49
CA PHE A 111 -9.04 -15.32 16.66
C PHE A 111 -8.73 -14.58 15.36
N ALA A 112 -8.00 -13.48 15.48
CA ALA A 112 -7.39 -12.76 14.36
C ALA A 112 -5.87 -12.69 14.58
N MET A 113 -5.13 -12.27 13.55
CA MET A 113 -3.70 -11.97 13.62
C MET A 113 -3.45 -10.50 13.34
N LEU A 114 -2.54 -9.86 14.07
CA LEU A 114 -1.93 -8.61 13.62
C LEU A 114 -0.89 -8.94 12.55
N ARG A 115 -1.08 -8.39 11.36
CA ARG A 115 -0.16 -8.52 10.21
C ARG A 115 0.61 -7.23 9.99
N TRP A 116 1.87 -7.35 9.60
CA TRP A 116 2.71 -6.20 9.28
C TRP A 116 2.53 -5.76 7.81
N PRO A 117 2.26 -4.47 7.53
CA PRO A 117 2.00 -3.99 6.16
C PRO A 117 3.24 -4.04 5.26
N LYS A 118 4.45 -3.84 5.80
CA LYS A 118 5.71 -3.83 5.04
C LYS A 118 6.07 -5.17 4.39
N LEU A 119 5.40 -6.26 4.79
CA LEU A 119 5.50 -7.57 4.13
C LEU A 119 4.21 -7.92 3.35
N ASN A 120 3.44 -6.93 2.91
CA ASN A 120 2.16 -7.13 2.22
C ASN A 120 1.19 -8.03 3.00
N PHE A 121 1.17 -7.93 4.33
CA PHE A 121 0.39 -8.83 5.21
C PHE A 121 0.75 -10.34 5.09
N LEU A 122 1.97 -10.67 4.67
CA LEU A 122 2.46 -12.06 4.62
C LEU A 122 2.42 -12.68 6.02
N PRO A 123 1.85 -13.89 6.20
CA PRO A 123 1.88 -14.59 7.48
C PRO A 123 3.30 -14.97 7.91
N VAL A 124 3.74 -14.51 9.08
CA VAL A 124 5.08 -14.78 9.62
C VAL A 124 5.04 -15.45 11.02
N PRO A 125 6.06 -16.26 11.39
CA PRO A 125 6.17 -16.92 12.69
C PRO A 125 5.91 -16.04 13.93
N GLU A 126 6.30 -14.77 13.87
CA GLU A 126 6.18 -13.78 14.94
C GLU A 126 4.88 -12.97 14.94
N ASP A 127 3.93 -13.26 14.04
CA ASP A 127 2.61 -12.61 14.04
C ASP A 127 1.89 -12.77 15.39
N VAL A 128 1.25 -11.68 15.84
CA VAL A 128 0.61 -11.60 17.16
C VAL A 128 -0.87 -11.94 17.05
N CYS A 129 -1.29 -12.98 17.77
CA CYS A 129 -2.67 -13.44 17.85
C CYS A 129 -3.52 -12.50 18.72
N VAL A 130 -4.65 -12.03 18.19
CA VAL A 130 -5.66 -11.27 18.93
C VAL A 130 -6.80 -12.21 19.29
N SER A 131 -7.01 -12.40 20.60
CA SER A 131 -8.06 -13.28 21.11
C SER A 131 -9.46 -12.71 20.84
N ARG A 132 -10.44 -13.58 20.62
CA ARG A 132 -11.86 -13.19 20.48
C ARG A 132 -12.36 -12.27 21.61
N ALA A 133 -11.89 -12.47 22.85
CA ALA A 133 -12.26 -11.61 23.97
C ALA A 133 -11.82 -10.14 23.77
N LEU A 134 -10.62 -9.89 23.25
CA LEU A 134 -10.16 -8.54 22.92
C LEU A 134 -10.90 -7.95 21.72
N ILE A 135 -11.24 -8.79 20.74
CA ILE A 135 -12.04 -8.39 19.56
C ILE A 135 -13.45 -7.94 19.98
N GLU A 136 -14.12 -8.73 20.82
CA GLU A 136 -15.46 -8.41 21.34
C GLU A 136 -15.43 -7.23 22.33
N GLN A 137 -14.40 -7.12 23.18
CA GLN A 137 -14.25 -6.02 24.16
C GLN A 137 -14.06 -4.64 23.52
N HIS A 138 -13.32 -4.56 22.41
CA HIS A 138 -12.98 -3.30 21.74
C HIS A 138 -13.70 -3.10 20.40
N HIS A 139 -14.68 -3.96 20.07
CA HIS A 139 -15.42 -3.96 18.80
C HIS A 139 -14.49 -3.89 17.58
N LEU A 140 -13.44 -4.73 17.60
CA LEU A 140 -12.39 -4.70 16.59
C LEU A 140 -12.87 -5.33 15.27
N ARG A 141 -12.57 -4.69 14.15
CA ARG A 141 -13.01 -5.09 12.80
C ARG A 141 -11.80 -5.26 11.85
N PRO A 142 -11.86 -6.17 10.86
CA PRO A 142 -10.74 -6.41 9.95
C PRO A 142 -10.23 -5.14 9.25
N GLY A 143 -8.93 -5.12 8.93
CA GLY A 143 -8.27 -3.94 8.33
C GLY A 143 -8.07 -2.76 9.30
N GLN A 144 -8.48 -2.86 10.57
CA GLN A 144 -8.14 -1.85 11.57
C GLN A 144 -6.66 -1.93 11.95
N LYS A 145 -6.06 -0.75 12.17
CA LYS A 145 -4.73 -0.59 12.73
C LYS A 145 -4.80 -0.67 14.26
N ILE A 146 -4.06 -1.60 14.86
CA ILE A 146 -4.05 -1.85 16.31
C ILE A 146 -2.61 -1.86 16.79
N ALA A 147 -2.36 -1.25 17.96
CA ALA A 147 -1.13 -1.45 18.72
C ALA A 147 -1.46 -1.97 20.13
N GLY A 148 -0.57 -2.76 20.70
CA GLY A 148 -0.75 -3.31 22.05
C GLY A 148 0.51 -3.92 22.65
N ILE A 149 0.37 -4.38 23.89
CA ILE A 149 1.41 -5.14 24.60
C ILE A 149 1.28 -6.62 24.23
N VAL A 150 2.41 -7.24 23.92
CA VAL A 150 2.53 -8.66 23.54
C VAL A 150 2.89 -9.49 24.76
N GLN A 151 2.35 -10.69 24.85
CA GLN A 151 2.70 -11.72 25.83
C GLN A 151 3.04 -13.05 25.14
N LEU A 152 3.71 -13.93 25.88
CA LEU A 152 3.94 -15.31 25.46
C LEU A 152 2.61 -16.07 25.23
N PRO A 153 2.59 -17.11 24.39
CA PRO A 153 1.44 -18.02 24.32
C PRO A 153 1.10 -18.59 25.71
N GLY A 154 -0.17 -18.50 26.10
CA GLY A 154 -0.70 -19.31 27.20
C GLY A 154 -0.57 -20.82 26.90
N GLN A 155 -0.79 -21.68 27.90
CA GLN A 155 -0.42 -23.12 27.92
C GLN A 155 -0.86 -24.01 26.73
N ARG A 156 -1.69 -23.53 25.79
CA ARG A 156 -2.11 -24.25 24.56
C ARG A 156 -1.87 -23.47 23.27
N GLY A 157 -1.30 -22.26 23.33
CA GLY A 157 -0.98 -21.42 22.18
C GLY A 157 0.34 -21.81 21.50
N LYS A 158 0.48 -21.44 20.23
CA LYS A 158 1.75 -21.55 19.47
C LYS A 158 2.37 -20.19 19.12
N PHE A 159 1.51 -19.22 18.81
CA PHE A 159 1.86 -17.86 18.39
C PHE A 159 2.04 -16.94 19.60
N LEU A 160 2.66 -15.78 19.40
CA LEU A 160 2.58 -14.68 20.37
C LEU A 160 1.12 -14.25 20.52
N SER A 161 0.74 -13.71 21.67
CA SER A 161 -0.62 -13.22 21.91
C SER A 161 -0.58 -11.75 22.29
N LEU A 162 -1.59 -10.98 21.87
CA LEU A 162 -1.82 -9.67 22.46
C LEU A 162 -2.30 -9.90 23.91
N GLU A 163 -1.74 -9.16 24.86
CA GLU A 163 -2.25 -9.07 26.23
C GLU A 163 -3.33 -7.99 26.31
N LYS A 164 -3.01 -6.81 25.74
CA LYS A 164 -3.75 -5.59 25.97
C LYS A 164 -3.61 -4.65 24.78
N VAL A 165 -4.74 -4.18 24.26
CA VAL A 165 -4.79 -3.11 23.26
C VAL A 165 -4.40 -1.78 23.93
N THR A 166 -3.45 -1.06 23.35
CA THR A 166 -3.03 0.27 23.82
C THR A 166 -3.55 1.37 22.90
N ARG A 167 -3.57 1.13 21.58
CA ARG A 167 -4.06 2.09 20.57
C ARG A 167 -4.88 1.40 19.48
N ILE A 168 -5.86 2.13 18.95
CA ILE A 168 -6.69 1.73 17.79
C ILE A 168 -6.70 2.93 16.84
N GLU A 169 -6.33 2.72 15.57
CA GLU A 169 -6.15 3.78 14.56
C GLU A 169 -5.27 4.96 15.03
N GLY A 170 -4.28 4.65 15.87
CA GLY A 170 -3.38 5.64 16.47
C GLY A 170 -3.95 6.40 17.69
N GLN A 171 -5.26 6.33 17.94
CA GLN A 171 -5.89 6.89 19.15
C GLN A 171 -5.70 5.96 20.36
N PRO A 172 -5.66 6.46 21.61
CA PRO A 172 -5.66 5.60 22.79
C PRO A 172 -6.91 4.71 22.86
N ALA A 173 -6.75 3.43 23.20
CA ALA A 173 -7.85 2.45 23.22
C ALA A 173 -8.94 2.69 24.30
N LYS A 174 -8.82 3.77 25.08
CA LYS A 174 -9.83 4.29 26.02
C LYS A 174 -10.68 5.44 25.44
N GLU A 175 -10.16 6.10 24.40
CA GLU A 175 -10.77 7.26 23.74
C GLU A 175 -11.40 6.86 22.40
N TRP A 176 -10.93 5.76 21.81
CA TRP A 176 -11.51 5.14 20.63
C TRP A 176 -13.02 4.92 20.79
N THR A 177 -13.78 5.51 19.85
CA THR A 177 -15.23 5.34 19.70
C THR A 177 -15.46 4.65 18.37
N GLU A 178 -16.29 3.60 18.34
CA GLU A 178 -16.55 2.88 17.08
C GLU A 178 -17.26 3.80 16.06
N PRO A 179 -16.70 4.00 14.86
CA PRO A 179 -17.36 4.76 13.80
C PRO A 179 -18.48 3.94 13.14
N THR A 180 -19.42 4.61 12.48
CA THR A 180 -20.47 3.96 11.69
C THR A 180 -19.88 3.00 10.66
N ASP A 181 -20.29 1.74 10.75
CA ASP A 181 -19.94 0.65 9.83
C ASP A 181 -20.16 1.02 8.34
N PHE A 182 -19.15 0.79 7.51
CA PHE A 182 -19.13 1.14 6.08
C PHE A 182 -20.35 0.65 5.29
N ASP A 183 -20.88 -0.53 5.59
CA ASP A 183 -22.06 -1.07 4.89
C ASP A 183 -23.37 -0.37 5.31
N LYS A 184 -23.33 0.55 6.29
CA LYS A 184 -24.46 1.42 6.75
C LYS A 184 -24.33 2.88 6.31
N LEU A 185 -23.16 3.31 5.81
CA LEU A 185 -22.90 4.68 5.35
C LEU A 185 -23.74 5.01 4.10
N THR A 186 -24.25 6.24 4.01
CA THR A 186 -25.20 6.65 2.97
C THR A 186 -24.49 6.89 1.62
N PRO A 187 -24.73 6.06 0.58
CA PRO A 187 -23.97 6.11 -0.65
C PRO A 187 -24.47 7.21 -1.59
N GLN A 188 -23.60 8.13 -1.97
CA GLN A 188 -23.89 9.19 -2.95
C GLN A 188 -23.22 8.94 -4.32
N PHE A 189 -23.67 9.68 -5.33
CA PHE A 189 -22.92 9.84 -6.58
C PHE A 189 -21.57 10.54 -6.32
N PRO A 190 -20.56 10.32 -7.18
CA PRO A 190 -19.32 11.08 -7.11
C PRO A 190 -19.57 12.59 -7.19
N GLN A 191 -18.94 13.32 -6.28
CA GLN A 191 -18.95 14.77 -6.16
C GLN A 191 -17.55 15.22 -5.74
N GLY A 192 -17.17 16.45 -6.06
CA GLY A 192 -15.79 16.89 -5.91
C GLY A 192 -14.89 16.20 -6.94
N ARG A 193 -14.22 16.98 -7.78
CA ARG A 193 -13.35 16.44 -8.83
C ARG A 193 -11.94 16.23 -8.29
N ILE A 194 -11.45 15.00 -8.39
CA ILE A 194 -10.04 14.67 -8.15
C ILE A 194 -9.26 15.12 -9.41
N MET A 195 -9.03 16.43 -9.51
CA MET A 195 -8.29 17.07 -10.59
C MET A 195 -6.89 16.46 -10.72
N LEU A 196 -6.47 16.09 -11.92
CA LEU A 196 -5.19 15.45 -12.23
C LEU A 196 -4.22 16.42 -12.93
N GLU A 197 -4.74 17.36 -13.73
CA GLU A 197 -3.96 18.44 -14.33
C GLU A 197 -3.17 19.20 -13.26
N ASN A 198 -1.85 19.32 -13.46
CA ASN A 198 -0.96 20.09 -12.60
C ASN A 198 0.34 20.46 -13.34
N PRO A 199 0.97 21.60 -13.01
CA PRO A 199 2.19 22.06 -13.68
C PRO A 199 3.47 21.32 -13.25
N LYS A 200 3.43 20.46 -12.22
CA LYS A 200 4.59 19.77 -11.66
C LYS A 200 4.88 18.44 -12.37
N THR A 201 3.85 17.67 -12.74
CA THR A 201 4.00 16.54 -13.66
C THR A 201 3.87 16.97 -15.12
N ASN A 202 3.11 18.04 -15.40
CA ASN A 202 2.81 18.53 -16.76
C ASN A 202 2.29 17.41 -17.69
N SER A 203 1.57 16.45 -17.12
CA SER A 203 1.26 15.18 -17.78
C SER A 203 0.12 15.31 -18.78
N LEU A 204 0.42 15.07 -20.06
CA LEU A 204 -0.59 14.99 -21.13
C LEU A 204 -1.61 13.89 -20.85
N THR A 205 -1.20 12.80 -20.18
CA THR A 205 -2.09 11.72 -19.74
C THR A 205 -3.10 12.21 -18.71
N ALA A 206 -2.64 12.89 -17.65
CA ALA A 206 -3.52 13.47 -16.63
C ALA A 206 -4.51 14.47 -17.26
N ARG A 207 -3.99 15.39 -18.08
CA ARG A 207 -4.78 16.41 -18.79
C ARG A 207 -5.83 15.81 -19.73
N ALA A 208 -5.52 14.73 -20.44
CA ALA A 208 -6.46 14.05 -21.32
C ALA A 208 -7.54 13.28 -20.55
N VAL A 209 -7.19 12.60 -19.44
CA VAL A 209 -8.18 11.95 -18.56
C VAL A 209 -9.15 13.00 -18.00
N ASP A 210 -8.64 14.15 -17.55
CA ASP A 210 -9.46 15.27 -17.05
C ASP A 210 -10.43 15.89 -18.07
N LEU A 211 -10.27 15.64 -19.37
CA LEU A 211 -11.17 16.10 -20.43
C LEU A 211 -12.07 15.00 -20.98
N LEU A 212 -11.65 13.73 -20.89
CA LEU A 212 -12.30 12.58 -21.55
C LEU A 212 -13.04 11.65 -20.58
N ALA A 213 -12.60 11.53 -19.33
CA ALA A 213 -13.23 10.73 -18.29
C ALA A 213 -12.82 11.25 -16.90
N PRO A 214 -13.44 12.35 -16.41
CA PRO A 214 -13.04 13.01 -15.18
C PRO A 214 -13.27 12.12 -13.96
N LEU A 215 -12.42 12.28 -12.95
CA LEU A 215 -12.43 11.50 -11.71
C LEU A 215 -13.12 12.28 -10.58
N GLY A 216 -14.05 11.65 -9.86
CA GLY A 216 -14.66 12.22 -8.66
C GLY A 216 -14.36 11.41 -7.40
N HIS A 217 -14.55 12.02 -6.22
CA HIS A 217 -14.51 11.27 -4.95
C HIS A 217 -15.61 10.20 -4.96
N GLY A 218 -15.25 8.95 -4.72
CA GLY A 218 -16.17 7.82 -4.76
C GLY A 218 -16.37 7.16 -6.14
N GLN A 219 -15.52 7.43 -7.13
CA GLN A 219 -15.63 6.83 -8.47
C GLN A 219 -15.41 5.29 -8.44
N ARG A 220 -16.12 4.57 -9.31
CA ARG A 220 -15.87 3.19 -9.72
C ARG A 220 -15.44 3.17 -11.19
N GLY A 221 -14.16 3.45 -11.43
CA GLY A 221 -13.60 3.53 -12.77
C GLY A 221 -12.93 2.24 -13.24
N LEU A 222 -13.14 1.91 -14.51
CA LEU A 222 -12.45 0.84 -15.22
C LEU A 222 -11.47 1.43 -16.24
N ILE A 223 -10.19 1.08 -16.13
CA ILE A 223 -9.18 1.36 -17.15
C ILE A 223 -9.14 0.13 -18.06
N VAL A 224 -9.86 0.21 -19.17
CA VAL A 224 -10.09 -0.89 -20.11
C VAL A 224 -8.90 -0.93 -21.08
N ALA A 225 -8.07 -1.98 -20.99
CA ALA A 225 -6.75 -1.98 -21.61
C ALA A 225 -6.38 -3.34 -22.23
N PRO A 226 -6.20 -3.41 -23.56
CA PRO A 226 -5.50 -4.52 -24.20
C PRO A 226 -4.06 -4.69 -23.69
N PRO A 227 -3.43 -5.86 -23.84
CA PRO A 227 -2.02 -6.04 -23.49
C PRO A 227 -1.10 -5.04 -24.20
N ARG A 228 -0.14 -4.48 -23.45
CA ARG A 228 0.93 -3.57 -23.94
C ARG A 228 0.51 -2.15 -24.37
N VAL A 229 -0.73 -1.71 -24.14
CA VAL A 229 -1.20 -0.35 -24.51
C VAL A 229 -0.76 0.81 -23.59
N GLY A 230 0.16 0.58 -22.66
CA GLY A 230 0.63 1.61 -21.72
C GLY A 230 -0.11 1.71 -20.37
N LYS A 231 -0.97 0.73 -20.04
CA LYS A 231 -1.65 0.51 -18.74
C LYS A 231 -0.88 1.06 -17.52
N THR A 232 0.32 0.52 -17.28
CA THR A 232 1.15 0.82 -16.11
C THR A 232 1.62 2.28 -16.08
N ILE A 233 1.94 2.85 -17.25
CA ILE A 233 2.32 4.27 -17.39
C ILE A 233 1.11 5.16 -17.03
N LEU A 234 -0.09 4.82 -17.51
CA LEU A 234 -1.28 5.61 -17.22
C LEU A 234 -1.63 5.60 -15.73
N LEU A 235 -1.57 4.44 -15.07
CA LEU A 235 -1.74 4.35 -13.61
C LEU A 235 -0.68 5.18 -12.86
N LYS A 236 0.59 5.08 -13.26
CA LYS A 236 1.72 5.80 -12.67
C LYS A 236 1.56 7.32 -12.79
N GLU A 237 1.07 7.81 -13.93
CA GLU A 237 0.78 9.23 -14.14
C GLU A 237 -0.43 9.73 -13.34
N ILE A 238 -1.50 8.94 -13.25
CA ILE A 238 -2.65 9.26 -12.36
C ILE A 238 -2.20 9.29 -10.90
N ALA A 239 -1.43 8.31 -10.44
CA ALA A 239 -0.95 8.23 -9.06
C ALA A 239 -0.10 9.47 -8.67
N LYS A 240 0.85 9.86 -9.54
CA LYS A 240 1.66 11.08 -9.36
C LYS A 240 0.80 12.34 -9.36
N ALA A 241 -0.16 12.45 -10.28
CA ALA A 241 -1.08 13.59 -10.35
C ALA A 241 -1.91 13.75 -9.06
N ILE A 242 -2.49 12.65 -8.55
CA ILE A 242 -3.26 12.65 -7.31
C ILE A 242 -2.38 13.06 -6.12
N ARG A 243 -1.18 12.48 -5.96
CA ARG A 243 -0.27 12.85 -4.85
C ARG A 243 0.19 14.32 -4.91
N VAL A 244 0.24 14.94 -6.10
CA VAL A 244 0.60 16.35 -6.24
C VAL A 244 -0.56 17.29 -5.89
N ASN A 245 -1.77 17.01 -6.37
CA ASN A 245 -2.92 17.90 -6.21
C ASN A 245 -3.68 17.68 -4.90
N HIS A 246 -3.75 16.43 -4.42
CA HIS A 246 -4.55 15.99 -3.28
C HIS A 246 -3.66 15.16 -2.32
N PRO A 247 -2.66 15.78 -1.67
CA PRO A 247 -1.70 15.08 -0.82
C PRO A 247 -2.35 14.46 0.43
N ASP A 248 -3.52 14.96 0.81
CA ASP A 248 -4.41 14.51 1.88
C ASP A 248 -5.17 13.22 1.57
N ILE A 249 -5.39 12.90 0.29
CA ILE A 249 -5.99 11.63 -0.12
C ILE A 249 -5.06 10.46 0.23
N VAL A 250 -5.64 9.44 0.86
CA VAL A 250 -4.95 8.17 1.11
C VAL A 250 -4.91 7.37 -0.17
N LEU A 251 -3.89 7.65 -0.98
CA LEU A 251 -3.57 6.91 -2.19
C LEU A 251 -2.97 5.53 -1.83
N ILE A 252 -3.63 4.49 -2.32
CA ILE A 252 -3.25 3.08 -2.18
C ILE A 252 -3.13 2.47 -3.58
N LEU A 253 -2.08 1.70 -3.83
CA LEU A 253 -1.85 0.96 -5.08
C LEU A 253 -1.77 -0.53 -4.77
N LEU A 254 -2.68 -1.31 -5.34
CA LEU A 254 -2.80 -2.76 -5.15
C LEU A 254 -2.45 -3.49 -6.44
N LEU A 255 -1.34 -4.23 -6.43
CA LEU A 255 -0.79 -4.94 -7.58
C LEU A 255 -0.97 -6.46 -7.38
N VAL A 256 -1.65 -7.13 -8.31
CA VAL A 256 -2.10 -8.52 -8.17
C VAL A 256 -1.74 -9.33 -9.41
N ASP A 257 -0.93 -10.37 -9.23
CA ASP A 257 -0.42 -11.23 -10.30
C ASP A 257 0.34 -10.41 -11.36
N GLU A 258 1.18 -9.47 -10.90
CA GLU A 258 2.09 -8.68 -11.74
C GLU A 258 3.56 -8.97 -11.40
N ARG A 259 4.51 -8.41 -12.18
CA ARG A 259 5.93 -8.73 -12.10
C ARG A 259 6.67 -7.98 -10.99
N PRO A 260 7.61 -8.61 -10.27
CA PRO A 260 8.41 -7.94 -9.23
C PRO A 260 9.12 -6.67 -9.73
N GLU A 261 9.67 -6.69 -10.95
CA GLU A 261 10.36 -5.53 -11.52
C GLU A 261 9.41 -4.35 -11.84
N GLU A 262 8.14 -4.62 -12.13
CA GLU A 262 7.12 -3.59 -12.32
C GLU A 262 6.65 -3.01 -10.98
N VAL A 263 6.58 -3.83 -9.92
CA VAL A 263 6.34 -3.35 -8.53
C VAL A 263 7.46 -2.40 -8.11
N THR A 264 8.73 -2.83 -8.22
CA THR A 264 9.89 -2.04 -7.78
C THR A 264 10.11 -0.74 -8.58
N ASP A 265 9.64 -0.68 -9.83
CA ASP A 265 9.60 0.58 -10.61
C ASP A 265 8.57 1.58 -10.04
N LEU A 266 7.40 1.10 -9.62
CA LEU A 266 6.34 1.91 -9.02
C LEU A 266 6.74 2.40 -7.62
N GLU A 267 7.35 1.55 -6.79
CA GLU A 267 7.88 1.88 -5.44
C GLU A 267 8.93 2.99 -5.45
N ARG A 268 9.69 3.15 -6.53
CA ARG A 268 10.75 4.17 -6.66
C ARG A 268 10.25 5.51 -7.17
N GLU A 269 9.04 5.56 -7.74
CA GLU A 269 8.52 6.76 -8.43
C GLU A 269 7.18 7.27 -7.89
N ILE A 270 6.51 6.54 -6.98
CA ILE A 270 5.22 6.93 -6.40
C ILE A 270 5.29 6.86 -4.88
N ASP A 271 5.13 8.02 -4.23
CA ASP A 271 4.95 8.14 -2.78
C ASP A 271 3.50 7.75 -2.38
N CYS A 272 3.22 6.47 -2.25
CA CYS A 272 1.93 5.95 -1.81
C CYS A 272 2.03 4.60 -1.06
N GLN A 273 0.90 4.13 -0.51
CA GLN A 273 0.84 2.81 0.09
C GLN A 273 0.73 1.75 -1.01
N ILE A 274 1.85 1.12 -1.36
CA ILE A 274 1.90 0.03 -2.32
C ILE A 274 1.74 -1.29 -1.58
N TYR A 275 0.80 -2.11 -2.03
CA TYR A 275 0.60 -3.48 -1.60
C TYR A 275 0.60 -4.38 -2.83
N HIS A 276 1.37 -5.46 -2.80
CA HIS A 276 1.51 -6.35 -3.96
C HIS A 276 1.42 -7.83 -3.60
N SER A 277 1.02 -8.62 -4.59
CA SER A 277 1.06 -10.08 -4.60
C SER A 277 1.49 -10.53 -5.98
N ASN A 278 2.73 -11.02 -6.09
CA ASN A 278 3.41 -11.28 -7.36
C ASN A 278 2.86 -12.53 -8.07
N PHE A 279 3.11 -12.67 -9.36
CA PHE A 279 2.62 -13.80 -10.18
C PHE A 279 3.11 -15.20 -9.73
N ASP A 280 4.15 -15.28 -8.88
CA ASP A 280 4.68 -16.51 -8.30
C ASP A 280 4.04 -16.88 -6.93
N GLU A 281 3.27 -15.98 -6.33
CA GLU A 281 2.46 -16.28 -5.14
C GLU A 281 1.20 -17.11 -5.48
N SER A 282 0.56 -17.70 -4.47
CA SER A 282 -0.66 -18.49 -4.67
C SER A 282 -1.90 -17.63 -4.93
N VAL A 283 -2.89 -18.19 -5.63
CA VAL A 283 -4.19 -17.53 -5.86
C VAL A 283 -4.89 -17.13 -4.56
N GLN A 284 -4.78 -17.96 -3.52
CA GLN A 284 -5.32 -17.68 -2.19
C GLN A 284 -4.66 -16.45 -1.57
N ARG A 285 -3.35 -16.26 -1.82
CA ARG A 285 -2.56 -15.13 -1.34
C ARG A 285 -2.94 -13.83 -2.05
N HIS A 286 -3.14 -13.85 -3.38
CA HIS A 286 -3.69 -12.70 -4.13
C HIS A 286 -5.01 -12.20 -3.53
N VAL A 287 -5.91 -13.13 -3.22
CA VAL A 287 -7.22 -12.82 -2.62
C VAL A 287 -7.06 -12.31 -1.18
N GLN A 288 -6.20 -12.91 -0.35
CA GLN A 288 -5.94 -12.43 1.01
C GLN A 288 -5.45 -10.98 1.03
N VAL A 289 -4.46 -10.63 0.20
CA VAL A 289 -3.94 -9.24 0.11
C VAL A 289 -5.03 -8.28 -0.34
N ALA A 290 -5.82 -8.65 -1.35
CA ALA A 290 -6.91 -7.81 -1.84
C ALA A 290 -8.03 -7.61 -0.79
N GLU A 291 -8.45 -8.65 -0.07
CA GLU A 291 -9.45 -8.52 1.00
C GLU A 291 -8.93 -7.68 2.18
N MET A 292 -7.66 -7.83 2.57
CA MET A 292 -7.02 -6.99 3.60
C MET A 292 -6.96 -5.51 3.20
N VAL A 293 -6.54 -5.20 1.97
CA VAL A 293 -6.46 -3.81 1.47
C VAL A 293 -7.85 -3.19 1.33
N MET A 294 -8.85 -3.95 0.90
CA MET A 294 -10.23 -3.48 0.80
C MET A 294 -10.85 -3.19 2.17
N GLU A 295 -10.65 -4.07 3.16
CA GLU A 295 -11.12 -3.78 4.52
C GLU A 295 -10.35 -2.60 5.14
N ARG A 296 -9.03 -2.46 4.88
CA ARG A 296 -8.29 -1.26 5.29
C ARG A 296 -8.91 0.01 4.71
N ALA A 297 -9.16 0.02 3.40
CA ALA A 297 -9.76 1.16 2.71
C ALA A 297 -11.13 1.55 3.31
N LYS A 298 -11.97 0.58 3.69
CA LYS A 298 -13.23 0.85 4.39
C LYS A 298 -13.03 1.48 5.76
N ARG A 299 -12.14 0.95 6.61
CA ARG A 299 -11.87 1.51 7.95
C ARG A 299 -11.40 2.97 7.87
N LEU A 300 -10.66 3.35 6.83
CA LEU A 300 -10.26 4.74 6.56
C LEU A 300 -11.46 5.64 6.24
N VAL A 301 -12.38 5.20 5.38
CA VAL A 301 -13.61 5.96 5.04
C VAL A 301 -14.56 6.08 6.23
N GLU A 302 -14.65 5.06 7.09
CA GLU A 302 -15.40 5.16 8.35
C GLU A 302 -14.83 6.25 9.29
N MET A 303 -13.54 6.57 9.16
CA MET A 303 -12.88 7.73 9.82
C MET A 303 -12.96 9.03 9.00
N ARG A 304 -13.87 9.10 8.02
CA ARG A 304 -14.11 10.23 7.10
C ARG A 304 -12.90 10.63 6.24
N GLN A 305 -12.01 9.68 5.93
CA GLN A 305 -10.90 9.93 5.01
C GLN A 305 -11.28 9.62 3.57
N ASP A 306 -10.68 10.36 2.64
CA ASP A 306 -10.78 10.08 1.21
C ASP A 306 -9.68 9.12 0.78
N VAL A 307 -10.09 8.02 0.15
CA VAL A 307 -9.22 6.91 -0.24
C VAL A 307 -9.32 6.71 -1.75
N VAL A 308 -8.17 6.68 -2.42
CA VAL A 308 -8.07 6.24 -3.82
C VAL A 308 -7.32 4.92 -3.85
N LEU A 309 -8.03 3.85 -4.18
CA LEU A 309 -7.46 2.52 -4.43
C LEU A 309 -7.28 2.32 -5.95
N LEU A 310 -6.04 2.36 -6.39
CA LEU A 310 -5.63 1.95 -7.74
C LEU A 310 -5.41 0.43 -7.71
N LEU A 311 -6.11 -0.34 -8.55
CA LEU A 311 -6.00 -1.81 -8.63
C LEU A 311 -5.50 -2.25 -10.01
N ASP A 312 -4.41 -3.02 -10.02
CA ASP A 312 -3.87 -3.65 -11.22
C ASP A 312 -3.70 -5.17 -11.02
N SER A 313 -4.63 -6.04 -11.44
CA SER A 313 -5.86 -5.80 -12.21
C SER A 313 -7.07 -6.52 -11.66
N ILE A 314 -8.27 -6.01 -11.94
CA ILE A 314 -9.52 -6.66 -11.51
C ILE A 314 -9.79 -7.96 -12.28
N THR A 315 -9.29 -8.08 -13.51
CA THR A 315 -9.38 -9.32 -14.30
C THR A 315 -8.57 -10.44 -13.64
N ARG A 316 -7.32 -10.18 -13.24
CA ARG A 316 -6.47 -11.16 -12.52
C ARG A 316 -7.08 -11.53 -11.16
N LEU A 317 -7.51 -10.55 -10.37
CA LEU A 317 -8.20 -10.79 -9.10
C LEU A 317 -9.46 -11.66 -9.27
N SER A 318 -10.27 -11.40 -10.30
CA SER A 318 -11.51 -12.15 -10.58
C SER A 318 -11.26 -13.57 -11.08
N ARG A 319 -10.20 -13.78 -11.89
CA ARG A 319 -9.69 -15.12 -12.21
C ARG A 319 -9.31 -15.88 -10.93
N GLY A 320 -8.64 -15.20 -10.00
CA GLY A 320 -8.27 -15.78 -8.71
C GLY A 320 -9.48 -16.27 -7.90
N TYR A 321 -10.49 -15.41 -7.72
CA TYR A 321 -11.74 -15.80 -7.07
C TYR A 321 -12.47 -16.96 -7.78
N ASN A 322 -12.43 -17.02 -9.11
CA ASN A 322 -13.01 -18.14 -9.87
C ASN A 322 -12.27 -19.46 -9.62
N ASN A 323 -10.94 -19.43 -9.60
CA ASN A 323 -10.11 -20.61 -9.34
C ASN A 323 -10.23 -21.13 -7.89
N MET A 324 -10.72 -20.31 -6.96
CA MET A 324 -10.99 -20.69 -5.57
C MET A 324 -12.40 -21.24 -5.31
N GLN A 325 -13.36 -21.12 -6.25
CA GLN A 325 -14.69 -21.67 -6.05
C GLN A 325 -14.69 -23.21 -6.19
N PRO A 326 -15.31 -23.96 -5.27
CA PRO A 326 -15.49 -25.40 -5.43
C PRO A 326 -16.54 -25.67 -6.52
N GLY A 327 -16.09 -25.97 -7.73
CA GLY A 327 -16.87 -26.06 -8.98
C GLY A 327 -18.10 -26.98 -8.96
N ARG A 328 -19.15 -26.52 -8.29
CA ARG A 328 -20.47 -27.16 -8.17
C ARG A 328 -21.60 -26.22 -8.62
N GLY A 329 -21.29 -24.97 -8.95
CA GLY A 329 -22.28 -24.02 -9.45
C GLY A 329 -22.48 -24.11 -10.96
N ARG A 330 -23.35 -23.22 -11.46
CA ARG A 330 -23.60 -23.09 -12.90
C ARG A 330 -22.43 -22.35 -13.56
N ILE A 331 -21.68 -23.07 -14.39
CA ILE A 331 -20.64 -22.50 -15.24
C ILE A 331 -21.31 -21.71 -16.38
N MET A 332 -20.81 -20.51 -16.63
CA MET A 332 -21.24 -19.59 -17.69
C MET A 332 -20.38 -19.77 -18.95
N SER A 333 -20.81 -19.23 -20.08
CA SER A 333 -20.03 -19.30 -21.33
C SER A 333 -18.70 -18.58 -21.14
N GLY A 334 -17.57 -19.27 -21.37
CA GLY A 334 -16.23 -18.76 -21.05
C GLY A 334 -15.60 -19.33 -19.76
N GLY A 335 -16.29 -20.23 -19.04
CA GLY A 335 -15.68 -20.99 -17.93
C GLY A 335 -15.76 -20.34 -16.54
N VAL A 336 -16.45 -19.21 -16.41
CA VAL A 336 -16.68 -18.52 -15.14
C VAL A 336 -17.85 -19.16 -14.37
N GLU A 337 -17.72 -19.46 -13.09
CA GLU A 337 -18.89 -19.84 -12.27
C GLU A 337 -19.71 -18.59 -11.90
N ALA A 338 -21.04 -18.65 -12.03
CA ALA A 338 -21.94 -17.52 -11.73
C ALA A 338 -21.77 -16.93 -10.31
N LYS A 339 -21.27 -17.71 -9.33
CA LYS A 339 -20.98 -17.26 -7.95
C LYS A 339 -19.57 -16.71 -7.77
N ALA A 340 -18.63 -17.01 -8.67
CA ALA A 340 -17.25 -16.54 -8.56
C ALA A 340 -17.16 -15.02 -8.54
N LEU A 341 -17.95 -14.35 -9.38
CA LEU A 341 -17.94 -12.90 -9.53
C LEU A 341 -18.64 -12.15 -8.38
N THR A 342 -19.32 -12.83 -7.44
CA THR A 342 -20.03 -12.16 -6.34
C THR A 342 -19.08 -11.41 -5.39
N LYS A 343 -17.96 -12.02 -4.98
CA LYS A 343 -16.93 -11.34 -4.17
C LYS A 343 -16.24 -10.19 -4.93
N PRO A 344 -15.71 -10.39 -6.16
CA PRO A 344 -15.17 -9.30 -6.98
C PRO A 344 -16.14 -8.14 -7.21
N LYS A 345 -17.44 -8.42 -7.42
CA LYS A 345 -18.48 -7.38 -7.53
C LYS A 345 -18.70 -6.62 -6.22
N LYS A 346 -18.68 -7.27 -5.05
CA LYS A 346 -18.73 -6.54 -3.76
C LYS A 346 -17.46 -5.70 -3.55
N PHE A 347 -16.28 -6.20 -3.95
CA PHE A 347 -15.03 -5.45 -3.91
C PHE A 347 -15.16 -4.13 -4.71
N PHE A 348 -15.48 -4.21 -6.01
CA PHE A 348 -15.57 -3.02 -6.87
C PHE A 348 -16.77 -2.13 -6.52
N GLY A 349 -17.92 -2.73 -6.19
CA GLY A 349 -19.12 -2.06 -5.69
C GLY A 349 -19.01 -1.49 -4.27
N SER A 350 -17.88 -1.68 -3.58
CA SER A 350 -17.61 -0.97 -2.33
C SER A 350 -17.36 0.52 -2.60
N ALA A 351 -16.70 0.88 -3.72
CA ALA A 351 -16.40 2.28 -4.03
C ALA A 351 -17.65 3.15 -4.22
N ARG A 352 -17.68 4.27 -3.49
CA ARG A 352 -18.82 5.18 -3.31
C ARG A 352 -18.34 6.50 -2.68
N ASN A 353 -19.10 7.57 -2.91
CA ASN A 353 -19.04 8.77 -2.08
C ASN A 353 -19.95 8.57 -0.86
N VAL A 354 -19.67 9.25 0.26
CA VAL A 354 -20.40 9.06 1.54
C VAL A 354 -20.92 10.40 2.08
N GLU A 355 -22.20 10.46 2.44
CA GLU A 355 -22.84 11.67 2.97
C GLU A 355 -22.30 12.05 4.36
N GLU A 356 -21.97 11.07 5.19
CA GLU A 356 -21.42 11.25 6.54
C GLU A 356 -19.93 11.66 6.55
N GLY A 357 -19.29 11.79 5.38
CA GLY A 357 -17.91 12.23 5.16
C GLY A 357 -16.95 11.12 4.71
N GLY A 358 -15.97 11.50 3.87
CA GLY A 358 -14.99 10.60 3.25
C GLY A 358 -15.52 9.91 1.98
N SER A 359 -14.64 9.18 1.27
CA SER A 359 -15.04 8.42 0.08
C SER A 359 -14.10 7.26 -0.22
N LEU A 360 -14.63 6.21 -0.86
CA LEU A 360 -13.82 5.15 -1.45
C LEU A 360 -13.88 5.27 -2.97
N THR A 361 -12.79 5.75 -3.57
CA THR A 361 -12.58 5.74 -5.02
C THR A 361 -11.81 4.49 -5.40
N VAL A 362 -12.28 3.73 -6.39
CA VAL A 362 -11.55 2.59 -6.97
C VAL A 362 -11.39 2.79 -8.47
N LEU A 363 -10.13 2.86 -8.92
CA LEU A 363 -9.76 2.77 -10.32
C LEU A 363 -9.07 1.43 -10.56
N ALA A 364 -9.72 0.55 -11.32
CA ALA A 364 -9.19 -0.79 -11.57
C ALA A 364 -8.92 -1.03 -13.06
N THR A 365 -7.79 -1.65 -13.39
CA THR A 365 -7.50 -2.06 -14.76
C THR A 365 -8.31 -3.32 -15.11
N ALA A 366 -8.86 -3.35 -16.31
CA ALA A 366 -9.59 -4.47 -16.87
C ALA A 366 -8.94 -4.87 -18.21
N LEU A 367 -8.44 -6.11 -18.27
CA LEU A 367 -7.79 -6.64 -19.47
C LEU A 367 -8.84 -7.06 -20.51
N THR A 368 -8.70 -6.54 -21.72
CA THR A 368 -9.51 -6.89 -22.91
C THR A 368 -8.61 -7.42 -24.03
N GLU A 369 -9.18 -7.89 -25.15
CA GLU A 369 -8.46 -8.41 -26.33
C GLU A 369 -7.43 -9.54 -26.05
N THR A 370 -7.53 -10.21 -24.90
CA THR A 370 -6.60 -11.27 -24.48
C THR A 370 -6.79 -12.59 -25.25
N GLY A 371 -7.81 -12.68 -26.11
CA GLY A 371 -8.30 -13.92 -26.71
C GLY A 371 -9.04 -14.84 -25.73
N SER A 372 -9.24 -14.41 -24.48
CA SER A 372 -9.91 -15.19 -23.44
C SER A 372 -11.36 -14.72 -23.24
N ARG A 373 -12.31 -15.58 -23.63
CA ARG A 373 -13.75 -15.37 -23.37
C ARG A 373 -14.10 -15.26 -21.88
N MET A 374 -13.21 -15.73 -20.99
CA MET A 374 -13.31 -15.51 -19.55
C MET A 374 -13.16 -14.02 -19.21
N ASP A 375 -12.19 -13.33 -19.83
CA ASP A 375 -11.89 -11.93 -19.54
C ASP A 375 -12.93 -10.99 -20.14
N GLU A 376 -13.42 -11.31 -21.34
CA GLU A 376 -14.56 -10.63 -21.99
C GLU A 376 -15.80 -10.63 -21.08
N LEU A 377 -16.14 -11.78 -20.50
CA LEU A 377 -17.29 -11.89 -19.59
C LEU A 377 -17.05 -11.15 -18.27
N ILE A 378 -15.83 -11.24 -17.71
CA ILE A 378 -15.44 -10.49 -16.51
C ILE A 378 -15.59 -8.98 -16.74
N PHE A 379 -15.14 -8.47 -17.90
CA PHE A 379 -15.23 -7.06 -18.24
C PHE A 379 -16.69 -6.56 -18.30
N GLU A 380 -17.57 -7.20 -19.09
CA GLU A 380 -18.96 -6.77 -19.21
C GLU A 380 -19.72 -6.84 -17.86
N GLU A 381 -19.40 -7.82 -17.02
CA GLU A 381 -19.98 -7.94 -15.66
C GLU A 381 -19.53 -6.81 -14.71
N PHE A 382 -18.35 -6.20 -14.93
CA PHE A 382 -17.92 -5.00 -14.21
C PHE A 382 -18.39 -3.70 -14.85
N LYS A 383 -18.55 -3.65 -16.17
CA LYS A 383 -19.07 -2.50 -16.92
C LYS A 383 -20.47 -2.08 -16.44
N GLY A 384 -21.32 -3.06 -16.10
CA GLY A 384 -22.61 -2.81 -15.44
C GLY A 384 -22.48 -2.21 -14.02
N THR A 385 -21.39 -2.50 -13.31
CA THR A 385 -21.12 -2.11 -11.92
C THR A 385 -20.41 -0.75 -11.80
N GLY A 386 -19.55 -0.41 -12.75
CA GLY A 386 -18.77 0.82 -12.82
C GLY A 386 -19.61 2.07 -13.14
N ASN A 387 -19.01 3.24 -12.96
CA ASN A 387 -19.57 4.53 -13.36
C ASN A 387 -18.56 5.44 -14.08
N MET A 388 -17.35 4.97 -14.35
CA MET A 388 -16.37 5.58 -15.26
C MET A 388 -15.72 4.48 -16.10
N GLU A 389 -15.51 4.75 -17.38
CA GLU A 389 -14.77 3.89 -18.30
C GLU A 389 -13.70 4.73 -18.98
N LEU A 390 -12.46 4.23 -19.01
CA LEU A 390 -11.33 4.85 -19.70
C LEU A 390 -10.70 3.78 -20.59
N HIS A 391 -10.98 3.84 -21.89
CA HIS A 391 -10.57 2.82 -22.86
C HIS A 391 -9.24 3.19 -23.50
N LEU A 392 -8.30 2.24 -23.54
CA LEU A 392 -7.02 2.38 -24.22
C LEU A 392 -7.02 1.62 -25.55
N ASP A 393 -6.68 2.33 -26.63
CA ASP A 393 -6.74 1.82 -28.01
C ASP A 393 -5.36 1.32 -28.47
N ARG A 394 -5.35 0.08 -28.95
CA ARG A 394 -4.16 -0.54 -29.54
C ARG A 394 -3.73 0.14 -30.85
N ALA A 395 -4.65 0.66 -31.66
CA ALA A 395 -4.32 1.35 -32.91
C ALA A 395 -3.57 2.67 -32.67
N LEU A 396 -3.91 3.39 -31.60
CA LEU A 396 -3.14 4.55 -31.13
C LEU A 396 -1.73 4.13 -30.70
N GLN A 397 -1.61 3.05 -29.92
CA GLN A 397 -0.32 2.54 -29.46
C GLN A 397 0.59 2.07 -30.62
N GLU A 398 0.03 1.38 -31.62
CA GLU A 398 0.79 0.90 -32.79
C GLU A 398 1.30 2.07 -33.66
N LYS A 399 0.58 3.19 -33.71
CA LYS A 399 1.07 4.47 -34.26
C LYS A 399 2.01 5.25 -33.32
N ARG A 400 2.23 4.79 -32.08
CA ARG A 400 3.00 5.45 -31.00
C ARG A 400 2.40 6.77 -30.51
N LEU A 401 1.09 6.92 -30.61
CA LEU A 401 0.35 8.06 -30.07
C LEU A 401 0.07 7.83 -28.59
N TYR A 402 0.51 8.75 -27.73
CA TYR A 402 0.30 8.69 -26.28
C TYR A 402 -0.20 10.05 -25.76
N PRO A 403 -1.17 10.08 -24.82
CA PRO A 403 -1.82 8.93 -24.20
C PRO A 403 -2.74 8.19 -25.19
N ALA A 404 -2.69 6.85 -25.19
CA ALA A 404 -3.41 6.00 -26.14
C ALA A 404 -4.91 5.83 -25.79
N ILE A 405 -5.58 6.90 -25.36
CA ILE A 405 -6.97 6.89 -24.88
C ILE A 405 -7.93 6.99 -26.06
N HIS A 406 -8.90 6.08 -26.16
CA HIS A 406 -9.97 6.17 -27.15
C HIS A 406 -10.99 7.26 -26.74
N PRO A 407 -11.08 8.40 -27.45
CA PRO A 407 -11.78 9.57 -26.96
C PRO A 407 -13.30 9.43 -26.93
N MET A 408 -13.86 8.56 -27.78
CA MET A 408 -15.32 8.34 -27.91
C MET A 408 -15.86 7.16 -27.10
N LEU A 409 -14.98 6.36 -26.47
CA LEU A 409 -15.38 5.25 -25.59
C LEU A 409 -15.11 5.56 -24.12
N SER A 410 -14.23 6.53 -23.84
CA SER A 410 -13.92 6.99 -22.50
C SER A 410 -14.94 8.03 -22.04
N ALA A 411 -15.54 7.82 -20.87
CA ALA A 411 -16.57 8.68 -20.30
C ALA A 411 -16.80 8.42 -18.79
N THR A 412 -17.28 9.44 -18.08
CA THR A 412 -17.78 9.32 -16.70
C THR A 412 -19.30 9.52 -16.67
N ARG A 413 -20.04 8.64 -15.98
CA ARG A 413 -21.48 8.78 -15.78
C ARG A 413 -21.75 9.91 -14.77
N ARG A 414 -22.69 10.80 -15.09
CA ARG A 414 -22.99 12.02 -14.33
C ARG A 414 -21.82 13.02 -14.25
N GLU A 415 -20.98 13.08 -15.30
CA GLU A 415 -19.80 13.97 -15.30
C GLU A 415 -20.12 15.47 -15.21
N GLU A 416 -21.36 15.88 -15.48
CA GLU A 416 -21.82 17.26 -15.25
C GLU A 416 -21.82 17.67 -13.77
N LEU A 417 -21.63 16.73 -12.83
CA LEU A 417 -21.44 16.98 -11.40
C LEU A 417 -19.97 17.23 -11.01
N LEU A 418 -19.02 17.02 -11.94
CA LEU A 418 -17.57 17.12 -11.70
C LEU A 418 -16.92 18.35 -12.36
N TYR A 419 -17.59 18.95 -13.34
CA TYR A 419 -17.14 20.17 -14.03
C TYR A 419 -17.79 21.42 -13.46
N HIS A 420 -17.12 22.58 -13.58
CA HIS A 420 -17.81 23.86 -13.43
C HIS A 420 -18.80 24.06 -14.59
N PRO A 421 -19.98 24.70 -14.44
CA PRO A 421 -20.93 24.88 -15.54
C PRO A 421 -20.31 25.50 -16.81
N ASP A 422 -19.49 26.55 -16.66
CA ASP A 422 -18.79 27.18 -17.78
C ASP A 422 -17.74 26.26 -18.45
N GLU A 423 -17.17 25.33 -17.69
CA GLU A 423 -16.21 24.34 -18.20
C GLU A 423 -16.97 23.23 -18.96
N TRP A 424 -18.10 22.79 -18.41
CA TRP A 424 -18.93 21.73 -18.97
C TRP A 424 -19.44 22.04 -20.39
N GLU A 425 -19.91 23.26 -20.65
CA GLU A 425 -20.32 23.67 -22.01
C GLU A 425 -19.15 23.57 -23.01
N ARG A 426 -17.93 23.87 -22.58
CA ARG A 426 -16.72 23.81 -23.40
C ARG A 426 -16.24 22.38 -23.60
N VAL A 427 -16.33 21.52 -22.58
CA VAL A 427 -16.06 20.07 -22.69
C VAL A 427 -17.07 19.41 -23.63
N LEU A 428 -18.35 19.78 -23.58
CA LEU A 428 -19.35 19.33 -24.55
C LEU A 428 -19.03 19.77 -25.99
N MET A 429 -18.58 21.01 -26.18
CA MET A 429 -18.14 21.51 -27.49
C MET A 429 -16.89 20.76 -28.00
N LEU A 430 -15.91 20.53 -27.13
CA LEU A 430 -14.72 19.72 -27.39
C LEU A 430 -15.10 18.29 -27.84
N ARG A 431 -15.89 17.57 -27.03
CA ARG A 431 -16.40 16.22 -27.37
C ARG A 431 -17.15 16.22 -28.70
N LYS A 432 -17.98 17.23 -28.98
CA LYS A 432 -18.73 17.34 -30.24
C LYS A 432 -17.84 17.55 -31.46
N THR A 433 -16.76 18.33 -31.35
CA THR A 433 -15.77 18.49 -32.43
C THR A 433 -14.96 17.20 -32.64
N MET A 434 -14.56 16.52 -31.57
CA MET A 434 -13.87 15.23 -31.66
C MET A 434 -14.75 14.13 -32.29
N ALA A 435 -16.05 14.11 -31.98
CA ALA A 435 -17.02 13.17 -32.53
C ALA A 435 -17.25 13.29 -34.05
N ALA A 436 -16.79 14.38 -34.69
CA ALA A 436 -16.84 14.57 -36.13
C ALA A 436 -15.62 14.00 -36.88
N LEU A 437 -14.63 13.48 -36.16
CA LEU A 437 -13.38 12.92 -36.68
C LEU A 437 -13.28 11.41 -36.39
N PRO A 438 -12.53 10.64 -37.20
CA PRO A 438 -12.09 9.30 -36.81
C PRO A 438 -11.36 9.33 -35.45
N PRO A 439 -11.52 8.30 -34.58
CA PRO A 439 -10.97 8.34 -33.21
C PRO A 439 -9.47 8.64 -33.12
N LEU A 440 -8.73 8.20 -34.14
CA LEU A 440 -7.29 8.40 -34.23
C LEU A 440 -6.92 9.85 -34.61
N GLU A 441 -7.58 10.44 -35.61
CA GLU A 441 -7.41 11.86 -35.97
C GLU A 441 -7.90 12.78 -34.84
N ALA A 442 -8.97 12.40 -34.15
CA ALA A 442 -9.46 13.09 -32.96
C ALA A 442 -8.41 13.13 -31.84
N MET A 443 -7.72 12.01 -31.59
CA MET A 443 -6.69 11.94 -30.55
C MET A 443 -5.37 12.59 -30.97
N GLU A 444 -4.94 12.45 -32.24
CA GLU A 444 -3.82 13.23 -32.82
C GLU A 444 -4.07 14.74 -32.61
N LYS A 445 -5.25 15.24 -33.00
CA LYS A 445 -5.63 16.65 -32.85
C LYS A 445 -5.71 17.11 -31.38
N LEU A 446 -6.17 16.26 -30.46
CA LEU A 446 -6.17 16.57 -29.03
C LEU A 446 -4.74 16.61 -28.47
N ILE A 447 -3.86 15.68 -28.85
CA ILE A 447 -2.45 15.68 -28.43
C ILE A 447 -1.74 16.96 -28.90
N ASP A 448 -1.96 17.38 -30.15
CA ASP A 448 -1.37 18.61 -30.68
C ASP A 448 -1.86 19.86 -29.93
N ASN A 449 -3.17 19.97 -29.68
CA ASN A 449 -3.74 21.09 -28.93
C ASN A 449 -3.35 21.07 -27.43
N LEU A 450 -3.16 19.88 -26.82
CA LEU A 450 -2.61 19.74 -25.47
C LEU A 450 -1.13 20.17 -25.40
N ASN A 451 -0.31 19.87 -26.42
CA ASN A 451 1.07 20.34 -26.48
C ASN A 451 1.18 21.85 -26.77
N ALA A 452 0.24 22.41 -27.55
CA ALA A 452 0.20 23.83 -27.88
C ALA A 452 -0.31 24.74 -26.74
N THR A 453 -0.81 24.16 -25.64
CA THR A 453 -1.40 24.88 -24.50
C THR A 453 -0.80 24.43 -23.18
N LYS A 454 -0.72 25.32 -22.20
CA LYS A 454 -0.17 25.02 -20.86
C LYS A 454 -1.21 24.41 -19.92
N THR A 455 -2.50 24.68 -20.13
CA THR A 455 -3.59 24.15 -19.29
C THR A 455 -4.82 23.75 -20.11
N ASN A 456 -5.66 22.91 -19.53
CA ASN A 456 -6.95 22.53 -20.08
C ASN A 456 -7.90 23.73 -20.13
N ALA A 457 -7.81 24.66 -19.18
CA ALA A 457 -8.53 25.93 -19.24
C ALA A 457 -8.14 26.77 -20.48
N GLU A 458 -6.85 26.83 -20.84
CA GLU A 458 -6.39 27.50 -22.06
C GLU A 458 -6.94 26.80 -23.32
N LEU A 459 -6.87 25.47 -23.38
CA LEU A 459 -7.40 24.65 -24.48
C LEU A 459 -8.92 24.82 -24.67
N LEU A 460 -9.68 24.76 -23.58
CA LEU A 460 -11.14 24.93 -23.59
C LEU A 460 -11.58 26.36 -23.94
N LEU A 461 -10.71 27.36 -23.72
CA LEU A 461 -10.93 28.74 -24.17
C LEU A 461 -10.49 28.98 -25.63
N SER A 462 -9.47 28.27 -26.13
CA SER A 462 -9.04 28.39 -27.53
C SER A 462 -9.82 27.53 -28.52
N GLY A 463 -10.44 26.44 -28.04
CA GLY A 463 -10.96 25.35 -28.85
C GLY A 463 -9.87 24.51 -29.50
N LEU A 464 -10.27 23.41 -30.15
CA LEU A 464 -9.38 22.60 -31.00
C LEU A 464 -9.11 23.31 -32.33
N ARG A 465 -7.90 23.87 -32.46
CA ARG A 465 -7.37 24.43 -33.71
C ARG A 465 -7.07 23.30 -34.67
#